data_AF-A0A9P0MJH4-F1
#
_entry.id   AF-A0A9P0MJH4-F1
#
_cell.length_a   1.000
_cell.length_b   1.000
_cell.length_c   1.000
_cell.angle_alpha   90.00
_cell.angle_beta   90.00
_cell.angle_gamma   90.00
#
_symmetry.space_group_name_H-M   'P 1'
#
loop_
_entity.id
_entity.type
_entity.pdbx_description
1 polymer ?
#
loop_
_entity_poly.entity_id
_entity_poly.type
_entity_poly.pdbx_seq_one_letter_code
_entity_poly.pdbx_strand_id
1 'polypeptide(L)'
;MWLIYPHTREMSCDPGVGLDAFFHALYTRKEKIMVLLGSACSDVTESLAKVVPYWNMVQVSFGSTSPALSDEQEFPRFFRTVAPDSSHNAARIALLKQFSWATVSTFSQNEDIHSLVSRQLCKINSNTMCVQI
;
A
#
# COMPACT_ATOMS: atom_id res chain seq x y z
N MET A 1 19.93 23.80 -6.17
CA MET A 1 19.71 23.00 -7.38
C MET A 1 19.15 21.66 -6.92
N TRP A 2 17.83 21.49 -6.98
CA TRP A 2 17.16 20.24 -6.60
C TRP A 2 17.17 19.32 -7.81
N LEU A 3 18.14 18.41 -7.88
CA LEU A 3 18.22 17.42 -8.95
C LEU A 3 17.29 16.24 -8.63
N ILE A 4 16.11 16.23 -9.24
CA ILE A 4 15.30 15.02 -9.37
C ILE A 4 15.90 14.24 -10.55
N TYR A 5 16.82 13.31 -10.28
CA TYR A 5 17.34 12.40 -11.30
C TYR A 5 16.35 11.23 -11.50
N PRO A 6 15.82 10.99 -12.71
CA PRO A 6 14.94 9.87 -12.96
C PRO A 6 15.79 8.62 -13.19
N HIS A 7 16.10 7.90 -12.12
CA HIS A 7 16.59 6.52 -12.21
C HIS A 7 15.42 5.58 -11.89
N THR A 8 14.48 5.49 -12.83
CA THR A 8 13.39 4.51 -12.76
C THR A 8 13.94 3.16 -13.23
N ARG A 9 14.40 2.31 -12.30
CA ARG A 9 14.53 0.88 -12.58
C ARG A 9 13.14 0.25 -12.49
N GLU A 10 12.79 -0.56 -13.49
CA GLU A 10 11.60 -1.40 -13.41
C GLU A 10 11.79 -2.39 -12.25
N MET A 11 10.87 -2.36 -11.30
CA MET A 11 10.91 -3.23 -10.11
C MET A 11 10.24 -4.58 -10.37
N SER A 12 9.65 -4.80 -11.55
CA SER A 12 8.86 -6.00 -11.92
C SER A 12 7.79 -6.41 -10.91
N CYS A 13 7.34 -5.47 -10.06
CA CYS A 13 6.53 -5.75 -8.87
C CYS A 13 7.10 -6.86 -7.95
N ASP A 14 8.41 -7.09 -8.00
CA ASP A 14 9.10 -8.06 -7.17
C ASP A 14 9.82 -7.35 -6.01
N PRO A 15 9.50 -7.68 -4.75
CA PRO A 15 10.13 -7.06 -3.59
C PRO A 15 11.65 -7.25 -3.54
N GLY A 16 12.15 -8.39 -4.01
CA GLY A 16 13.59 -8.70 -4.05
C GLY A 16 14.34 -7.79 -5.01
N VAL A 17 13.82 -7.62 -6.23
CA VAL A 17 14.39 -6.70 -7.23
C VAL A 17 14.29 -5.24 -6.73
N GLY A 18 13.17 -4.87 -6.10
CA GLY A 18 12.98 -3.54 -5.54
C GLY A 18 13.97 -3.21 -4.42
N LEU A 19 14.18 -4.14 -3.49
CA LEU A 19 15.15 -3.98 -2.39
C LEU A 19 16.59 -3.97 -2.89
N ASP A 20 16.96 -4.84 -3.83
CA ASP A 20 18.30 -4.84 -4.44
C ASP A 20 18.61 -3.49 -5.09
N ALA A 21 17.69 -2.97 -5.91
CA ALA A 21 17.85 -1.67 -6.55
C ALA A 21 17.99 -0.53 -5.53
N PHE A 22 17.23 -0.59 -4.43
CA PHE A 22 17.30 0.38 -3.34
C PHE A 22 18.65 0.34 -2.61
N PHE A 23 19.11 -0.84 -2.20
CA PHE A 23 20.42 -1.00 -1.54
C PHE A 23 21.57 -0.62 -2.48
N HIS A 24 21.49 -1.03 -3.74
CA HIS A 24 22.45 -0.62 -4.75
C HIS A 24 22.51 0.91 -4.88
N ALA A 25 21.37 1.60 -4.86
CA ALA A 25 21.33 3.06 -4.90
C ALA A 25 21.92 3.72 -3.64
N LEU A 26 21.70 3.15 -2.45
CA LEU A 26 22.23 3.65 -1.18
C LEU A 26 23.74 3.49 -1.06
N TYR A 27 24.29 2.36 -1.50
CA TYR A 27 25.72 2.05 -1.32
C TYR A 27 26.58 2.48 -2.50
N THR A 28 26.01 2.63 -3.70
CA THR A 28 26.74 3.18 -4.86
C THR A 28 26.84 4.70 -4.78
N ARG A 29 25.83 5.38 -4.24
CA ARG A 29 25.87 6.83 -4.05
C ARG A 29 26.30 7.18 -2.63
N LYS A 30 27.38 7.96 -2.50
CA LYS A 30 27.83 8.53 -1.21
C LYS A 30 27.00 9.75 -0.76
N GLU A 31 25.88 10.03 -1.42
CA GLU A 31 25.02 11.17 -1.10
C GLU A 31 23.92 10.78 -0.12
N LYS A 32 23.57 11.69 0.79
CA LYS A 32 22.50 11.48 1.75
C LYS A 32 21.14 11.61 1.05
N ILE A 33 20.47 10.48 0.84
CA ILE A 33 19.08 10.43 0.38
C ILE A 33 18.17 10.67 1.59
N MET A 34 17.25 11.64 1.48
CA MET A 34 16.30 11.95 2.56
C MET A 34 14.87 11.48 2.26
N VAL A 35 14.53 11.36 0.98
CA VAL A 35 13.19 11.01 0.52
C VAL A 35 13.29 9.95 -0.57
N LEU A 36 12.53 8.87 -0.40
CA LEU A 36 12.28 7.87 -1.43
C LEU A 36 10.96 8.22 -2.11
N LEU A 37 11.04 8.66 -3.36
CA LEU A 37 9.87 8.91 -4.20
C LEU A 37 9.58 7.67 -5.05
N GLY A 38 8.37 7.14 -4.92
CA GLY A 38 7.90 5.97 -5.67
C GLY A 38 7.81 4.69 -4.82
N SER A 39 6.78 3.91 -5.11
CA SER A 39 6.81 2.64 -5.87
C SER A 39 5.34 2.32 -6.19
N ALA A 40 5.05 1.82 -7.39
CA ALA A 40 3.66 1.63 -7.82
C ALA A 40 3.06 0.35 -7.23
N CYS A 41 3.83 -0.74 -7.20
CA CYS A 41 3.36 -2.04 -6.74
C CYS A 41 3.36 -2.10 -5.21
N SER A 42 2.22 -2.45 -4.62
CA SER A 42 2.04 -2.45 -3.17
C SER A 42 3.02 -3.36 -2.43
N ASP A 43 3.32 -4.55 -2.95
CA ASP A 43 4.22 -5.50 -2.27
C ASP A 43 5.64 -4.95 -2.12
N VAL A 44 6.11 -4.27 -3.16
CA VAL A 44 7.41 -3.59 -3.16
C VAL A 44 7.36 -2.37 -2.24
N THR A 45 6.27 -1.61 -2.28
CA THR A 45 6.06 -0.46 -1.38
C THR A 45 6.12 -0.86 0.08
N GLU A 46 5.40 -1.90 0.48
CA GLU A 46 5.37 -2.42 1.84
C GLU A 46 6.76 -2.88 2.30
N SER A 47 7.46 -3.64 1.46
CA SER A 47 8.81 -4.10 1.76
C SER A 47 9.80 -2.95 1.95
N LEU A 48 9.72 -1.92 1.09
CA LEU A 48 10.54 -0.71 1.22
C LEU A 48 10.15 0.11 2.46
N ALA A 49 8.86 0.26 2.74
CA ALA A 49 8.37 1.08 3.84
C ALA A 49 8.80 0.54 5.22
N LYS A 50 9.05 -0.78 5.32
CA LYS A 50 9.64 -1.39 6.52
C LYS A 50 11.11 -1.05 6.72
N VAL A 51 11.88 -0.87 5.63
CA VAL A 51 13.35 -0.67 5.70
C VAL A 51 13.78 0.80 5.62
N VAL A 52 13.02 1.65 4.94
CA VAL A 52 13.32 3.09 4.78
C VAL A 52 13.53 3.84 6.11
N PRO A 53 12.78 3.57 7.20
CA PRO A 53 12.97 4.25 8.48
C PRO A 53 14.37 4.10 9.08
N TYR A 54 15.09 3.01 8.79
CA TYR A 54 16.44 2.76 9.33
C TYR A 54 17.49 3.76 8.82
N TRP A 55 17.26 4.40 7.67
CA TRP A 55 18.11 5.48 7.14
C TRP A 55 17.54 6.87 7.41
N ASN A 56 16.57 6.98 8.31
CA ASN A 56 15.89 8.23 8.64
C ASN A 56 15.25 8.91 7.41
N MET A 57 14.76 8.11 6.45
CA MET A 57 14.14 8.60 5.22
C MET A 57 12.61 8.59 5.32
N VAL A 58 11.98 9.36 4.43
CA VAL A 58 10.52 9.35 4.22
C VAL A 58 10.22 8.72 2.87
N GLN A 59 9.23 7.84 2.79
CA GLN A 59 8.78 7.25 1.53
C GLN A 59 7.45 7.86 1.10
N VAL A 60 7.36 8.25 -0.17
CA VAL A 60 6.12 8.75 -0.77
C VAL A 60 5.77 7.92 -2.00
N SER A 61 4.72 7.12 -1.95
CA SER A 61 4.22 6.34 -3.09
C SER A 61 3.13 7.10 -3.86
N PHE A 62 3.12 7.00 -5.18
CA PHE A 62 2.06 7.56 -6.01
C PHE A 62 0.97 6.55 -6.40
N GLY A 63 1.22 5.24 -6.23
CA GLY A 63 0.41 4.19 -6.86
C GLY A 63 0.05 3.01 -5.95
N SER A 64 0.56 2.94 -4.72
CA SER A 64 0.26 1.82 -3.84
C SER A 64 -1.05 1.99 -3.08
N THR A 65 -1.98 1.07 -3.33
CA THR A 65 -3.36 1.11 -2.81
C THR A 65 -3.60 0.17 -1.63
N SER A 66 -2.60 -0.63 -1.22
CA SER A 66 -2.77 -1.61 -0.13
C SER A 66 -3.27 -0.95 1.16
N PRO A 67 -4.33 -1.50 1.80
CA PRO A 67 -4.81 -0.98 3.08
C PRO A 67 -3.77 -1.13 4.21
N ALA A 68 -2.89 -2.13 4.15
CA ALA A 68 -1.89 -2.42 5.18
C ALA A 68 -0.98 -1.21 5.45
N LEU A 69 -0.57 -0.52 4.38
CA LEU A 69 0.25 0.70 4.43
C LEU A 69 -0.39 1.89 5.16
N SER A 70 -1.65 1.79 5.58
CA SER A 70 -2.32 2.82 6.39
C SER A 70 -2.04 2.65 7.89
N ASP A 71 -1.39 1.57 8.31
CA ASP A 71 -1.00 1.39 9.71
C ASP A 71 0.23 2.26 10.03
N GLU A 72 -0.01 3.40 10.70
CA GLU A 72 1.04 4.33 11.10
C GLU A 72 1.99 3.77 12.17
N GLN A 73 1.60 2.72 12.90
CA GLN A 73 2.48 2.06 13.86
C GLN A 73 3.51 1.17 13.13
N GLU A 74 3.07 0.48 12.07
CA GLU A 74 3.95 -0.35 11.24
C GLU A 74 4.76 0.50 10.24
N PHE A 75 4.15 1.55 9.68
CA PHE A 75 4.73 2.39 8.62
C PHE A 75 4.77 3.89 8.98
N PRO A 76 5.53 4.30 10.01
CA PRO A 76 5.49 5.66 10.57
C PRO A 76 6.05 6.77 9.67
N ARG A 77 6.71 6.40 8.56
CA ARG A 77 7.34 7.35 7.62
C ARG A 77 6.89 7.15 6.18
N PHE A 78 5.73 6.53 6.02
CA PHE A 78 5.14 6.27 4.73
C PHE A 78 4.02 7.26 4.45
N PHE A 79 4.03 7.81 3.24
CA PHE A 79 2.96 8.64 2.71
C PHE A 79 2.60 8.17 1.31
N ARG A 80 1.39 8.47 0.87
CA ARG A 80 0.97 8.24 -0.51
C ARG A 80 -0.01 9.29 -1.00
N THR A 81 -0.03 9.49 -2.32
CA THR A 81 -0.97 10.42 -2.97
C THR A 81 -2.27 9.74 -3.40
N VAL A 82 -2.27 8.41 -3.56
CA VAL A 82 -3.45 7.63 -3.93
C VAL A 82 -4.22 7.18 -2.68
N ALA A 83 -5.54 7.08 -2.79
CA ALA A 83 -6.37 6.54 -1.71
C ALA A 83 -6.19 5.01 -1.57
N PRO A 84 -6.31 4.44 -0.36
CA PRO A 84 -6.36 2.99 -0.20
C PRO A 84 -7.60 2.38 -0.84
N ASP A 85 -7.52 1.10 -1.20
CA ASP A 85 -8.66 0.33 -1.73
C ASP A 85 -9.80 0.18 -0.72
N SER A 86 -9.51 0.36 0.57
CA SER A 86 -10.50 0.38 1.64
C SER A 86 -11.40 1.62 1.61
N SER A 87 -10.98 2.71 0.95
CA SER A 87 -11.77 3.94 0.83
C SER A 87 -13.08 3.71 0.07
N HIS A 88 -13.11 2.72 -0.83
CA HIS A 88 -14.31 2.27 -1.54
C HIS A 88 -15.38 1.61 -0.63
N ASN A 89 -15.04 1.19 0.59
CA ASN A 89 -16.00 0.52 1.48
C ASN A 89 -17.21 1.40 1.83
N ALA A 90 -17.00 2.71 1.99
CA ALA A 90 -18.09 3.65 2.25
C ALA A 90 -19.09 3.69 1.08
N ALA A 91 -18.60 3.72 -0.16
CA ALA A 91 -19.44 3.69 -1.36
C ALA A 91 -20.16 2.35 -1.51
N ARG A 92 -19.48 1.23 -1.23
CA ARG A 92 -20.11 -0.12 -1.22
C ARG A 92 -21.31 -0.13 -0.27
N ILE A 93 -21.14 0.33 0.97
CA ILE A 93 -22.22 0.37 1.98
C ILE A 93 -23.36 1.31 1.56
N ALA A 94 -23.05 2.47 1.00
CA ALA A 94 -24.06 3.39 0.50
C ALA A 94 -24.93 2.73 -0.58
N LEU A 95 -24.31 1.95 -1.49
CA LEU A 95 -25.02 1.19 -2.51
C LEU A 95 -25.90 0.09 -1.88
N LEU A 96 -25.38 -0.67 -0.91
CA LEU A 96 -26.18 -1.69 -0.21
C LEU A 96 -27.45 -1.10 0.42
N LYS A 97 -27.30 0.07 1.06
CA LYS A 97 -28.42 0.78 1.68
C LYS A 97 -29.42 1.29 0.65
N GLN A 98 -28.94 1.83 -0.47
CA GLN A 98 -29.79 2.37 -1.54
C GLN A 98 -30.73 1.30 -2.12
N PHE A 99 -30.25 0.06 -2.24
CA PHE A 99 -31.04 -1.05 -2.81
C PHE A 99 -31.69 -1.95 -1.77
N SER A 100 -31.60 -1.61 -0.47
CA SER A 100 -32.15 -2.42 0.64
C SER A 100 -31.68 -3.89 0.61
N TRP A 101 -30.42 -4.14 0.22
CA TRP A 101 -29.85 -5.48 0.24
C TRP A 101 -29.56 -5.91 1.68
N ALA A 102 -30.35 -6.86 2.18
CA ALA A 102 -30.27 -7.34 3.56
C ALA A 102 -29.10 -8.31 3.81
N THR A 103 -28.69 -9.08 2.80
CA THR A 103 -27.64 -10.09 2.90
C THR A 103 -26.69 -9.97 1.73
N VAL A 104 -25.38 -9.90 2.02
CA VAL A 104 -24.31 -9.80 1.01
C VAL A 104 -23.19 -10.74 1.40
N SER A 105 -22.59 -11.40 0.43
CA SER A 105 -21.35 -12.17 0.63
C SER A 105 -20.22 -11.59 -0.20
N THR A 106 -19.01 -11.56 0.37
CA THR A 106 -17.80 -11.13 -0.33
C THR A 106 -16.78 -12.25 -0.34
N PHE A 107 -16.15 -12.45 -1.49
CA PHE A 107 -15.04 -13.39 -1.67
C PHE A 107 -13.78 -12.59 -1.95
N SER A 108 -12.70 -12.89 -1.25
CA SER A 108 -11.39 -12.26 -1.47
C SER A 108 -10.29 -13.30 -1.43
N GLN A 109 -9.30 -13.12 -2.30
CA GLN A 109 -8.06 -13.90 -2.25
C GLN A 109 -7.36 -13.71 -0.89
N ASN A 110 -6.70 -14.76 -0.43
CA ASN A 110 -5.93 -14.77 0.82
C ASN A 110 -4.57 -14.03 0.70
N GLU A 111 -4.63 -12.80 0.22
CA GLU A 111 -3.52 -11.86 0.22
C GLU A 111 -3.93 -10.63 1.04
N ASP A 112 -2.99 -10.00 1.75
CA ASP A 112 -3.33 -8.90 2.67
C ASP A 112 -3.97 -7.71 1.96
N ILE A 113 -3.51 -7.38 0.75
CA ILE A 113 -4.09 -6.33 -0.10
C ILE A 113 -5.59 -6.55 -0.35
N HIS A 114 -6.04 -7.81 -0.47
CA HIS A 114 -7.42 -8.16 -0.77
C HIS A 114 -8.25 -8.47 0.48
N SER A 115 -7.67 -9.20 1.43
CA SER A 115 -8.36 -9.65 2.63
C SER A 115 -8.63 -8.53 3.63
N LEU A 116 -7.74 -7.53 3.73
CA LEU A 116 -7.92 -6.41 4.64
C LEU A 116 -9.12 -5.54 4.25
N VAL A 117 -9.35 -5.34 2.95
CA VAL A 117 -10.51 -4.60 2.43
C VAL A 117 -11.82 -5.27 2.87
N SER A 118 -11.93 -6.58 2.64
CA SER A 118 -13.10 -7.37 3.03
C SER A 118 -13.30 -7.37 4.54
N ARG A 119 -12.24 -7.59 5.33
CA ARG A 119 -12.31 -7.53 6.79
C ARG A 119 -12.81 -6.17 7.28
N GLN A 120 -12.33 -5.07 6.71
CA GLN A 120 -12.79 -3.73 7.06
C GLN A 120 -14.26 -3.53 6.67
N LEU A 121 -14.71 -4.05 5.53
CA LEU A 121 -16.12 -3.98 5.13
C LEU A 121 -17.04 -4.74 6.11
N CYS A 122 -16.66 -5.96 6.50
CA CYS A 122 -17.43 -6.75 7.45
C CYS A 122 -17.44 -6.15 8.86
N LYS A 123 -16.38 -5.42 9.26
CA LYS A 123 -16.40 -4.65 10.51
C LYS A 123 -17.42 -3.52 10.48
N ILE A 124 -17.62 -2.87 9.33
CA ILE A 124 -18.56 -1.75 9.21
C ILE A 124 -20.00 -2.23 9.01
N ASN A 125 -20.22 -3.34 8.29
CA ASN A 125 -21.54 -3.91 8.06
C ASN A 125 -21.65 -5.36 8.55
N SER A 126 -22.28 -5.56 9.71
CA SER A 126 -22.44 -6.87 10.34
C SER A 126 -23.27 -7.88 9.54
N ASN A 127 -24.06 -7.42 8.56
CA ASN A 127 -24.91 -8.28 7.72
C ASN A 127 -24.16 -8.82 6.48
N THR A 128 -22.90 -8.43 6.29
CA THR A 128 -22.05 -8.96 5.21
C THR A 128 -21.31 -10.21 5.69
N MET A 129 -21.39 -11.31 4.95
CA MET A 129 -20.56 -12.49 5.16
C MET A 129 -19.24 -12.36 4.37
N CYS A 130 -18.10 -12.38 5.06
CA CYS A 130 -16.79 -12.35 4.42
C CYS A 130 -16.18 -13.75 4.34
N VAL A 131 -15.85 -14.19 3.12
CA VAL A 131 -15.17 -15.46 2.85
C VAL A 131 -13.81 -15.17 2.21
N GLN A 132 -12.78 -15.82 2.71
CA GLN A 132 -11.44 -15.80 2.13
C GLN A 132 -11.22 -17.10 1.35
N ILE A 133 -10.72 -16.99 0.13
CA ILE A 133 -10.37 -18.11 -0.76
C ILE A 133 -8.86 -18.21 -0.97
#